data_AF-A0A9P4JS87-F1
#
_entry.id   AF-A0A9P4JS87-F1
#
_cell.length_a   1.000
_cell.length_b   1.000
_cell.length_c   1.000
_cell.angle_alpha   90.00
_cell.angle_beta   90.00
_cell.angle_gamma   90.00
#
_symmetry.space_group_name_H-M   'P 1'
#
loop_
_entity.id
_entity.type
_entity.pdbx_description
1 polymer ?
#
loop_
_entity_poly.entity_id
_entity_poly.type
_entity_poly.pdbx_seq_one_letter_code
_entity_poly.pdbx_strand_id
1 'polypeptide(L)'
;MIARFSKGFLDTKMNTNSLAGKWKDLKRAVKLECNYQFSPKENKEILEFIDKQLPSLEGVSTKARPKLIANLKVTEDLVIFLWKSDEYQYKHPRIRMQIVFLILIFSLLGSRPGELVESEAWVASNEGICYKDVELV
;
A
#
# COMPACT_ATOMS: atom_id res chain seq x y z
N MET A 1 -17.13 -3.40 5.50
CA MET A 1 -18.00 -3.34 4.30
C MET A 1 -17.34 -2.71 3.07
N ILE A 2 -16.14 -2.09 3.19
CA ILE A 2 -15.44 -1.41 2.07
C ILE A 2 -14.67 -2.38 1.16
N ALA A 3 -14.26 -3.56 1.66
CA ALA A 3 -13.54 -4.55 0.85
C ALA A 3 -14.40 -5.31 -0.18
N ARG A 4 -15.73 -5.38 0.00
CA ARG A 4 -16.63 -6.15 -0.89
C ARG A 4 -17.02 -5.41 -2.18
N PHE A 5 -16.90 -4.08 -2.21
CA PHE A 5 -17.21 -3.24 -3.38
C PHE A 5 -15.98 -2.52 -3.94
N SER A 6 -14.81 -2.78 -3.37
CA SER A 6 -13.52 -2.29 -3.87
C SER A 6 -13.20 -2.99 -5.20
N LYS A 7 -13.71 -2.45 -6.30
CA LYS A 7 -13.00 -2.55 -7.58
C LYS A 7 -11.81 -1.61 -7.45
N GLY A 8 -10.72 -2.08 -6.84
CA GLY A 8 -9.42 -1.42 -7.03
C GLY A 8 -9.18 -1.21 -8.53
N PHE A 9 -8.24 -0.33 -8.90
CA PHE A 9 -7.84 -0.14 -10.31
C PHE A 9 -7.23 -1.44 -10.89
N LEU A 10 -8.09 -2.40 -11.20
CA LEU A 10 -7.84 -3.55 -12.04
C LEU A 10 -7.89 -3.00 -13.46
N ASP A 11 -6.78 -2.38 -13.85
CA ASP A 11 -6.54 -2.14 -15.26
C ASP A 11 -6.57 -3.48 -16.00
N THR A 12 -7.04 -3.48 -17.24
CA THR A 12 -7.28 -4.69 -18.04
C THR A 12 -6.03 -5.54 -18.23
N LYS A 13 -4.83 -4.96 -18.06
CA LYS A 13 -3.55 -5.65 -18.21
C LYS A 13 -2.63 -5.46 -17.01
N MET A 14 -1.96 -6.56 -16.62
CA MET A 14 -0.96 -6.55 -15.55
C MET A 14 0.27 -5.72 -15.96
N ASN A 15 0.98 -5.15 -14.99
CA ASN A 15 2.24 -4.45 -15.27
C ASN A 15 3.45 -5.37 -15.06
N THR A 16 4.59 -5.03 -15.68
CA THR A 16 5.83 -5.81 -15.58
C THR A 16 6.33 -5.91 -14.13
N ASN A 17 6.15 -4.86 -13.32
CA ASN A 17 6.52 -4.84 -11.91
C ASN A 17 5.75 -5.86 -11.05
N SER A 18 4.45 -6.01 -11.28
CA SER A 18 3.58 -6.98 -10.61
C SER A 18 3.96 -8.39 -11.03
N LEU A 19 4.27 -8.61 -12.31
CA LEU A 19 4.77 -9.91 -12.80
C LEU A 19 6.13 -10.26 -12.18
N ALA A 20 7.04 -9.30 -12.08
CA ALA A 20 8.31 -9.49 -11.39
C ALA A 20 8.12 -9.81 -9.89
N GLY A 21 7.10 -9.20 -9.25
CA GLY A 21 6.67 -9.57 -7.90
C GLY A 21 6.18 -11.01 -7.82
N LYS A 22 5.27 -11.42 -8.71
CA LYS A 22 4.77 -12.80 -8.82
C LYS A 22 5.88 -13.81 -9.10
N TRP A 23 6.88 -13.43 -9.89
CA TRP A 23 8.07 -14.24 -10.10
C TRP A 23 8.85 -14.48 -8.81
N LYS A 24 8.98 -13.48 -7.93
CA LYS A 24 9.62 -13.67 -6.61
C LYS A 24 8.83 -14.65 -5.74
N ASP A 25 7.50 -14.55 -5.76
CA ASP A 25 6.62 -15.45 -5.02
C ASP A 25 6.75 -16.90 -5.54
N LEU A 26 6.72 -17.09 -6.86
CA LEU A 26 6.91 -18.38 -7.51
C LEU A 26 8.29 -18.97 -7.19
N LYS A 27 9.34 -18.15 -7.28
CA LYS A 27 10.71 -18.56 -6.93
C LYS A 27 10.80 -19.06 -5.49
N ARG A 28 10.13 -18.36 -4.56
CA ARG A 28 10.06 -18.77 -3.16
C ARG A 28 9.34 -20.12 -3.02
N ALA A 29 8.21 -20.30 -3.69
CA ALA A 29 7.46 -21.55 -3.66
C ALA A 29 8.30 -22.73 -4.20
N VAL A 30 8.94 -22.58 -5.36
CA VAL A 30 9.82 -23.61 -5.94
C VAL A 30 10.98 -23.96 -5.01
N LYS A 31 11.56 -22.97 -4.34
CA LYS A 31 12.62 -23.21 -3.35
C LYS A 31 12.09 -24.04 -2.17
N LEU A 32 10.88 -23.77 -1.69
CA LEU A 32 10.30 -24.49 -0.55
C LEU A 32 9.91 -25.93 -0.90
N GLU A 33 9.29 -26.13 -2.06
CA GLU A 33 8.73 -27.44 -2.46
C GLU A 33 9.75 -28.36 -3.13
N CYS A 34 10.63 -27.79 -3.96
CA CYS A 34 11.55 -28.57 -4.79
C CYS A 34 13.02 -28.44 -4.33
N ASN A 35 13.29 -27.63 -3.31
CA ASN A 35 14.64 -27.26 -2.85
C ASN A 35 15.55 -26.75 -3.98
N TYR A 36 14.95 -26.24 -5.06
CA TYR A 36 15.66 -25.75 -6.22
C TYR A 36 15.83 -24.23 -6.13
N GLN A 37 17.04 -23.76 -6.40
CA GLN A 37 17.38 -22.34 -6.38
C GLN A 37 17.88 -21.91 -7.75
N PHE A 38 17.08 -21.04 -8.39
CA PHE A 38 17.44 -20.43 -9.66
C PHE A 38 18.76 -19.67 -9.56
N SER A 39 19.63 -19.89 -10.54
CA SER A 39 20.91 -19.21 -10.70
C SER A 39 20.73 -17.72 -11.04
N PRO A 40 21.75 -16.88 -10.84
CA PRO A 40 21.70 -15.48 -11.25
C PRO A 40 21.41 -15.29 -12.75
N LYS A 41 21.90 -16.22 -13.58
CA LYS A 41 21.69 -16.20 -15.04
C LYS A 41 20.23 -16.44 -15.39
N GLU A 42 19.61 -17.51 -14.86
CA GLU A 42 18.19 -17.81 -15.10
C GLU A 42 17.28 -16.69 -14.57
N ASN A 43 17.59 -16.13 -13.40
CA ASN A 43 16.85 -14.97 -12.88
C ASN A 43 16.92 -13.78 -13.84
N LYS A 44 18.10 -13.51 -14.43
CA LYS A 44 18.28 -12.41 -15.38
C LYS A 44 17.49 -12.66 -16.66
N GLU A 45 17.57 -13.86 -17.23
CA GLU A 45 16.85 -14.25 -18.45
C GLU A 45 15.33 -14.12 -18.27
N ILE A 46 14.78 -14.57 -17.13
CA ILE A 46 13.36 -14.47 -16.84
C ILE A 46 12.91 -13.01 -16.62
N LEU A 47 13.73 -12.20 -15.94
CA LEU A 47 13.41 -10.78 -15.79
C LEU A 47 13.48 -10.02 -17.12
N GLU A 48 14.44 -10.35 -17.99
CA GLU A 48 14.51 -9.78 -19.34
C GLU A 48 13.32 -10.21 -20.20
N PHE A 49 12.87 -11.46 -20.08
CA PHE A 49 11.64 -11.93 -20.72
C PHE A 49 10.41 -11.14 -20.26
N ILE A 50 10.25 -10.94 -18.95
CA ILE A 50 9.13 -10.18 -18.37
C ILE A 50 9.12 -8.74 -18.84
N ASP A 51 10.29 -8.09 -18.89
CA ASP A 51 10.38 -6.66 -19.18
C ASP A 51 10.38 -6.33 -20.68
N LYS A 52 10.93 -7.21 -21.52
CA LYS A 52 11.13 -6.92 -22.96
C LYS A 52 10.22 -7.71 -23.89
N GLN A 53 9.90 -8.96 -23.56
CA GLN A 53 9.15 -9.85 -24.46
C GLN A 53 7.66 -9.88 -24.14
N LEU A 54 7.28 -9.95 -22.86
CA LEU A 54 5.86 -9.96 -22.49
C LEU A 54 5.07 -8.69 -22.90
N PRO A 55 5.64 -7.48 -22.92
CA PRO A 55 4.93 -6.31 -23.43
C PRO A 55 4.59 -6.40 -24.92
N SER A 56 5.47 -7.00 -25.74
CA SER A 56 5.21 -7.15 -27.18
C SER A 56 4.29 -8.33 -27.48
N LEU A 57 4.38 -9.42 -26.72
CA LEU A 57 3.58 -10.63 -26.94
C LEU A 57 2.16 -10.52 -26.39
N GLU A 58 2.01 -10.05 -25.15
CA GLU A 58 0.72 -10.08 -24.41
C GLU A 58 0.16 -8.66 -24.15
N GLY A 59 0.93 -7.63 -24.50
CA GLY A 59 0.56 -6.24 -24.26
C GLY A 59 0.62 -5.85 -22.79
N VAL A 60 1.46 -6.50 -21.99
CA VAL A 60 1.71 -6.15 -20.58
C VAL A 60 2.08 -4.67 -20.47
N SER A 61 1.53 -3.99 -19.46
CA SER A 61 1.78 -2.56 -19.26
C SER A 61 3.17 -2.32 -18.68
N THR A 62 3.98 -1.51 -19.37
CA THR A 62 5.27 -0.99 -18.88
C THR A 62 5.13 0.39 -18.24
N LYS A 63 3.94 1.01 -18.33
CA LYS A 63 3.70 2.36 -17.85
C LYS A 63 3.59 2.39 -16.33
N ALA A 64 4.30 3.33 -15.72
CA ALA A 64 4.04 3.70 -14.33
C ALA A 64 2.59 4.18 -14.21
N ARG A 65 1.86 3.62 -13.24
CA ARG A 65 0.48 4.05 -12.99
C ARG A 65 0.50 5.45 -12.38
N PRO A 66 -0.38 6.36 -12.81
CA PRO A 66 -0.49 7.67 -12.18
C PRO A 66 -0.84 7.46 -10.70
N LYS A 67 -0.02 8.01 -9.82
CA LYS A 67 -0.36 8.06 -8.40
C LYS A 67 -1.37 9.18 -8.23
N LEU A 68 -2.60 8.82 -7.89
CA LEU A 68 -3.60 9.79 -7.45
C LEU A 68 -3.16 10.29 -6.08
N ILE A 69 -2.53 11.45 -6.04
CA ILE A 69 -2.12 12.10 -4.79
C ILE A 69 -3.29 12.94 -4.32
N ALA A 70 -3.76 12.70 -3.09
CA ALA A 70 -4.75 13.55 -2.46
C ALA A 70 -4.15 14.94 -2.26
N ASN A 71 -4.83 15.97 -2.76
CA ASN A 71 -4.46 17.35 -2.47
C ASN A 71 -5.06 17.78 -1.12
N LEU A 72 -4.66 18.95 -0.63
CA LEU A 72 -5.17 19.47 0.65
C LEU A 72 -6.70 19.60 0.66
N LYS A 73 -7.32 19.88 -0.48
CA LYS A 73 -8.78 19.99 -0.58
C LYS A 73 -9.47 18.67 -0.26
N VAL A 74 -8.95 17.56 -0.80
CA VAL A 74 -9.43 16.22 -0.47
C VAL A 74 -9.28 15.93 1.02
N THR A 75 -8.18 16.35 1.64
CA THR A 75 -7.98 16.22 3.09
C THR A 75 -9.06 16.98 3.88
N GLU A 76 -9.36 18.23 3.52
CA GLU A 76 -10.43 19.00 4.17
C GLU A 76 -11.78 18.29 4.05
N ASP A 77 -12.11 17.80 2.85
CA ASP A 77 -13.37 17.11 2.60
C ASP A 77 -13.47 15.80 3.43
N LEU A 78 -12.37 15.05 3.56
CA LEU A 78 -12.30 13.87 4.43
C LEU A 78 -12.52 14.22 5.90
N VAL A 79 -11.90 15.29 6.39
CA VAL A 79 -12.09 15.76 7.77
C VAL A 79 -13.55 16.17 7.97
N ILE A 80 -14.12 16.99 7.08
CA ILE A 80 -15.52 17.42 7.16
C ILE A 80 -16.46 16.22 7.18
N PHE A 81 -16.23 15.23 6.32
CA PHE A 81 -17.01 14.00 6.27
C PHE A 81 -16.98 13.28 7.62
N LEU A 82 -15.80 13.06 8.20
CA LEU A 82 -15.65 12.39 9.50
C LEU A 82 -16.41 13.09 10.63
N TRP A 83 -16.52 14.42 10.57
CA TRP A 83 -17.22 15.19 11.60
C TRP A 83 -18.72 15.32 11.38
N LYS A 84 -19.17 15.48 10.13
CA LYS A 84 -20.55 15.88 9.80
C LYS A 84 -21.41 14.79 9.18
N SER A 85 -20.78 13.79 8.57
CA SER A 85 -21.48 12.85 7.67
C SER A 85 -21.15 11.39 7.94
N ASP A 86 -20.19 11.12 8.83
CA ASP A 86 -19.81 9.76 9.17
C ASP A 86 -20.84 9.09 10.08
N GLU A 87 -21.62 8.21 9.47
CA GLU A 87 -22.64 7.37 10.11
C GLU A 87 -22.04 6.20 10.91
N TYR A 88 -20.73 5.97 10.80
CA TYR A 88 -20.09 4.84 11.45
C TYR A 88 -20.06 5.00 12.98
N GLN A 89 -20.62 4.00 13.67
CA GLN A 89 -20.55 3.91 15.12
C GLN A 89 -19.23 3.24 15.53
N TYR A 90 -18.25 4.05 15.92
CA TYR A 90 -16.98 3.55 16.45
C TYR A 90 -17.17 2.86 17.80
N LYS A 91 -16.34 1.83 18.07
CA LYS A 91 -16.27 1.19 19.39
C LYS A 91 -16.01 2.19 20.52
N HIS A 92 -15.25 3.25 20.22
CA HIS A 92 -14.97 4.33 21.16
C HIS A 92 -14.86 5.67 20.39
N PRO A 93 -15.47 6.78 20.87
CA PRO A 93 -15.47 8.07 20.16
C PRO A 93 -14.06 8.60 19.82
N ARG A 94 -13.07 8.30 20.66
CA ARG A 94 -11.64 8.61 20.46
C ARG A 94 -11.09 8.14 19.11
N ILE A 95 -11.62 7.06 18.53
CA ILE A 95 -11.12 6.50 17.27
C ILE A 95 -11.29 7.52 16.14
N ARG A 96 -12.42 8.23 16.08
CA ARG A 96 -12.65 9.29 15.11
C ARG A 96 -11.60 10.40 15.23
N MET A 97 -11.29 10.83 16.46
CA MET A 97 -10.25 11.82 16.74
C MET A 97 -8.88 11.37 16.25
N GLN A 98 -8.52 10.11 16.51
CA GLN A 98 -7.25 9.52 16.08
C GLN A 98 -7.13 9.50 14.56
N ILE A 99 -8.21 9.14 13.85
CA ILE A 99 -8.23 9.11 12.38
C ILE A 99 -8.07 10.52 11.82
N VAL A 100 -8.83 11.50 12.32
CA VAL A 100 -8.73 12.90 11.89
C VAL A 100 -7.30 13.41 12.11
N PHE A 101 -6.73 13.16 13.29
CA PHE A 101 -5.37 13.57 13.62
C PHE A 101 -4.32 12.96 12.69
N LEU A 102 -4.41 11.66 12.40
CA LEU A 102 -3.51 10.98 11.45
C LEU A 102 -3.63 11.54 10.03
N ILE A 103 -4.85 11.82 9.56
CA ILE A 103 -5.08 12.43 8.23
C ILE A 103 -4.38 13.79 8.14
N LEU A 104 -4.44 14.60 9.20
CA LEU A 104 -3.75 15.89 9.26
C LEU A 104 -2.23 15.71 9.24
N ILE A 105 -1.67 14.79 10.02
CA ILE A 105 -0.23 14.52 10.02
C ILE A 105 0.23 14.06 8.63
N PHE A 106 -0.45 13.11 8.01
CA PHE A 106 -0.09 12.63 6.67
C PHE A 106 -0.14 13.74 5.62
N SER A 107 -1.09 14.66 5.74
CA SER A 107 -1.26 15.76 4.79
C SER A 107 -0.21 16.85 4.95
N LEU A 108 0.26 17.10 6.18
CA LEU A 108 1.23 18.16 6.49
C LEU A 108 2.67 17.69 6.41
N LEU A 109 2.98 16.48 6.88
CA LEU A 109 4.34 15.95 6.96
C LEU A 109 4.70 15.00 5.81
N GLY A 110 3.71 14.45 5.10
CA GLY A 110 3.94 13.42 4.08
C GLY A 110 4.54 12.12 4.63
N SER A 111 4.37 11.87 5.94
CA SER A 111 4.90 10.68 6.61
C SER A 111 4.21 9.41 6.13
N ARG A 112 4.92 8.29 6.18
CA ARG A 112 4.33 6.98 5.86
C ARG A 112 3.51 6.49 7.05
N PRO A 113 2.40 5.77 6.84
CA PRO A 113 1.61 5.22 7.94
C PRO A 113 2.43 4.39 8.93
N GLY A 114 3.36 3.58 8.44
CA GLY A 114 4.24 2.76 9.30
C GLY A 114 5.32 3.53 10.07
N GLU A 115 5.47 4.83 9.86
CA GLU A 115 6.34 5.70 10.66
C GLU A 115 5.60 6.25 11.89
N LEU A 116 4.27 6.33 11.84
CA LEU A 116 3.45 6.89 12.93
C LEU A 116 2.71 5.81 13.72
N VAL A 117 2.29 4.75 13.04
CA VAL A 117 1.46 3.67 13.60
C VAL A 117 2.28 2.39 13.65
N GLU A 118 2.17 1.66 14.76
CA GLU A 118 2.78 0.35 14.94
C GLU A 118 2.40 -0.58 13.78
N SER A 119 3.41 -1.11 13.09
CA SER A 119 3.23 -2.03 11.98
C SER A 119 2.94 -3.45 12.49
N GLU A 120 2.22 -4.25 11.71
CA GLU A 120 1.96 -5.67 12.02
C GLU A 120 3.26 -6.50 12.19
N ALA A 121 4.36 -6.05 11.61
CA ALA A 121 5.68 -6.68 11.79
C ALA A 121 6.28 -6.45 13.18
N TRP A 122 5.74 -5.51 13.96
CA TRP A 122 6.25 -5.07 15.27
C TRP A 122 5.14 -5.05 16.33
N VAL A 123 4.12 -5.90 16.19
CA VAL A 123 2.99 -5.95 17.14
C VAL A 123 3.49 -6.13 18.57
N ALA A 124 3.02 -5.28 19.47
CA ALA A 124 3.36 -5.21 20.89
C ALA A 124 4.76 -4.68 21.21
N SER A 125 5.47 -4.08 20.24
CA SER A 125 6.66 -3.27 20.54
C SER A 125 6.29 -1.95 21.21
N ASN A 126 5.05 -1.47 21.02
CA ASN A 126 4.58 -0.17 21.48
C ASN A 126 5.44 0.99 20.94
N GLU A 127 6.08 0.78 19.78
CA GLU A 127 6.90 1.76 19.07
C GLU A 127 6.01 2.47 18.02
N GLY A 128 5.20 3.42 18.50
CA GLY A 128 4.37 4.28 17.66
C GLY A 128 4.13 5.63 18.32
N ILE A 129 3.72 6.63 17.54
CA ILE A 129 3.45 7.96 18.09
C ILE A 129 2.19 7.90 18.95
N CYS A 130 2.36 8.21 20.23
CA CYS A 130 1.28 8.35 21.17
C CYS A 130 0.89 9.83 21.31
N TYR A 131 -0.33 10.10 21.77
CA TYR A 131 -0.78 11.47 22.04
C TYR A 131 0.13 12.25 23.00
N LYS A 132 0.75 11.55 23.95
CA LYS A 132 1.70 12.13 24.91
C LYS A 132 3.00 12.66 24.26
N ASP A 133 3.31 12.19 23.04
CA ASP A 133 4.54 12.54 22.34
C ASP A 133 4.35 13.80 21.46
N VAL A 134 3.15 14.38 21.47
CA VAL A 134 2.80 15.56 20.68
C VAL A 134 2.53 16.73 21.62
N GLU A 135 3.39 17.74 21.55
CA GLU A 135 3.18 19.03 22.21
C GLU A 135 2.52 20.01 21.23
N LEU A 136 1.43 20.63 21.68
CA LEU A 136 0.80 21.74 20.97
C LEU A 136 1.40 23.03 21.52
N VAL A 137 2.06 23.80 20.66
CA VAL A 137 2.61 25.13 20.97
C VAL A 137 1.50 26.18 20.92
#